data_AF-I4YP27-F1
#
_entry.id   AF-I4YP27-F1
#
_cell.length_a   1.000
_cell.length_b   1.000
_cell.length_c   1.000
_cell.angle_alpha   90.00
_cell.angle_beta   90.00
_cell.angle_gamma   90.00
#
_symmetry.space_group_name_H-M   'P 1'
#
loop_
_entity.id
_entity.type
_entity.pdbx_description
1 polymer ?
#
loop_
_entity_poly.entity_id
_entity_poly.type
_entity_poly.pdbx_seq_one_letter_code
_entity_poly.pdbx_strand_id
1 'polypeptide(L)'
;MIQHRHFTNGADVLAHAREVARSRYAPRRITPTRVDMPAEHAVPDAVVAPVTLPEGVGSGIDMSQAVAPAQDVVRDIIDLKGTLIPKAHAKTIVRLIANRHGLQAADILGRTRTALVVAARHEAISSIYVEFPHWSLEKIAQFFGVHHTSVLHAIRKMGVWRGDAA
;
A
#
# COMPACT_ATOMS: atom_id res chain seq x y z
N MET A 1 41.61 -21.69 19.41
CA MET A 1 42.70 -21.46 18.44
C MET A 1 42.11 -20.90 17.15
N ILE A 2 42.30 -19.61 16.87
CA ILE A 2 41.94 -19.02 15.58
C ILE A 2 43.14 -19.26 14.65
N GLN A 3 42.99 -20.08 13.62
CA GLN A 3 44.06 -20.25 12.63
C GLN A 3 44.11 -19.00 11.75
N HIS A 4 45.19 -18.24 11.86
CA HIS A 4 45.48 -17.15 10.92
C HIS A 4 45.85 -17.77 9.57
N ARG A 5 45.07 -17.47 8.53
CA ARG A 5 45.38 -17.87 7.15
C ARG A 5 46.03 -16.69 6.44
N HIS A 6 47.19 -16.93 5.84
CA HIS A 6 47.88 -15.97 5.00
C HIS A 6 47.41 -16.14 3.56
N PHE A 7 47.01 -15.05 2.91
CA PHE A 7 46.68 -15.01 1.48
C PHE A 7 47.81 -14.29 0.75
N THR A 8 48.33 -14.91 -0.30
CA THR A 8 49.49 -14.41 -1.04
C THR A 8 49.06 -13.54 -2.24
N ASN A 9 47.87 -13.78 -2.79
CA ASN A 9 47.31 -13.04 -3.90
C ASN A 9 45.78 -12.83 -3.75
N GLY A 10 45.21 -11.83 -4.42
CA GLY A 10 43.76 -11.58 -4.46
C GLY A 10 42.95 -12.74 -5.04
N ALA A 11 43.55 -13.55 -5.91
CA ALA A 11 42.92 -14.78 -6.40
C ALA A 11 42.66 -15.79 -5.26
N ASP A 12 43.58 -15.89 -4.30
CA ASP A 12 43.45 -16.81 -3.16
C ASP A 12 42.36 -16.34 -2.21
N VAL A 13 42.23 -15.02 -2.02
CA VAL A 13 41.16 -14.40 -1.24
C VAL A 13 39.80 -14.73 -1.85
N LEU A 14 39.65 -14.61 -3.17
CA LEU A 14 38.40 -14.91 -3.86
C LEU A 14 38.08 -16.41 -3.87
N ALA A 15 39.08 -17.27 -4.03
CA ALA A 15 38.92 -18.71 -3.96
C ALA A 15 38.44 -19.13 -2.56
N HIS A 16 39.04 -18.59 -1.52
CA HIS A 16 38.63 -18.85 -0.14
C HIS A 16 37.24 -18.28 0.16
N ALA A 17 36.92 -17.08 -0.32
CA ALA A 17 35.58 -16.51 -0.17
C ALA A 17 34.50 -17.41 -0.80
N ARG A 18 34.78 -18.01 -1.96
CA ARG A 18 33.89 -18.99 -2.61
C ARG A 18 33.75 -20.28 -1.81
N GLU A 19 34.84 -20.77 -1.22
CA GLU A 19 34.86 -21.95 -0.35
C GLU A 19 34.04 -21.73 0.93
N VAL A 20 34.24 -20.60 1.60
CA VAL A 20 33.44 -20.18 2.76
C VAL A 20 31.97 -20.02 2.38
N ALA A 21 31.70 -19.40 1.23
CA ALA A 21 30.34 -19.24 0.73
C ALA A 21 29.64 -20.60 0.57
N ARG A 22 30.31 -21.59 -0.06
CA ARG A 22 29.77 -22.94 -0.26
C ARG A 22 29.56 -23.72 1.04
N SER A 23 30.51 -23.64 1.97
CA SER A 23 30.47 -24.41 3.21
C SER A 23 29.49 -23.84 4.24
N ARG A 24 29.39 -22.51 4.35
CA ARG A 24 28.52 -21.84 5.31
C ARG A 24 27.13 -21.56 4.77
N TYR A 25 27.00 -21.35 3.47
CA TYR A 25 25.73 -21.03 2.82
C TYR A 25 25.39 -22.11 1.81
N ALA A 26 24.71 -23.16 2.27
CA ALA A 26 24.06 -24.09 1.36
C ALA A 26 23.13 -23.30 0.43
N PRO A 27 23.22 -23.46 -0.91
CA PRO A 27 22.32 -22.76 -1.81
C PRO A 27 20.90 -23.19 -1.46
N ARG A 28 20.05 -22.21 -1.10
CA ARG A 28 18.63 -22.47 -0.88
C ARG A 28 18.08 -23.04 -2.19
N ARG A 29 17.68 -24.31 -2.19
CA ARG A 29 16.87 -24.87 -3.27
C ARG A 29 15.51 -24.18 -3.20
N ILE A 30 15.36 -23.09 -3.95
CA ILE A 30 14.06 -22.49 -4.19
C ILE A 30 13.41 -23.41 -5.21
N THR A 31 12.57 -24.33 -4.74
CA THR A 31 11.61 -24.98 -5.64
C THR A 31 10.74 -23.84 -6.17
N PRO A 32 10.76 -23.52 -7.47
CA PRO A 32 9.82 -22.54 -7.98
C PRO A 32 8.44 -23.05 -7.60
N THR A 33 7.69 -22.26 -6.84
CA THR A 33 6.30 -22.59 -6.57
C THR A 33 5.64 -22.68 -7.93
N ARG A 34 5.37 -23.91 -8.39
CA ARG A 34 4.52 -24.14 -9.53
C ARG A 34 3.19 -23.57 -9.10
N VAL A 35 2.88 -22.37 -9.57
CA VAL A 35 1.53 -21.85 -9.46
C VAL A 35 0.74 -22.73 -10.42
N ASP A 36 0.29 -23.87 -9.93
CA ASP A 36 -0.79 -24.60 -10.56
C ASP A 36 -2.00 -23.69 -10.40
N MET A 37 -2.13 -22.71 -11.31
CA MET A 37 -3.37 -21.98 -11.46
C MET A 37 -4.36 -23.04 -11.90
N PRO A 38 -5.39 -23.38 -11.09
CA PRO A 38 -6.50 -24.12 -11.63
C PRO A 38 -7.05 -23.24 -12.77
N ALA A 39 -6.93 -23.73 -14.00
CA ALA A 39 -7.89 -23.38 -15.01
C ALA A 39 -9.27 -23.63 -14.37
N GLU A 40 -10.22 -22.72 -14.59
CA GLU A 40 -11.59 -22.84 -14.05
C GLU A 40 -11.80 -22.28 -12.63
N HIS A 41 -11.52 -20.99 -12.44
CA HIS A 41 -12.56 -20.17 -11.81
C HIS A 41 -13.00 -19.16 -12.86
N ALA A 42 -13.72 -19.67 -13.86
CA ALA A 42 -14.67 -18.81 -14.57
C ALA A 42 -15.54 -18.20 -13.49
N VAL A 43 -15.46 -16.87 -13.33
CA VAL A 43 -16.42 -16.13 -12.53
C VAL A 43 -17.79 -16.54 -13.09
N PRO A 44 -18.66 -17.26 -12.36
CA PRO A 44 -20.00 -17.44 -12.85
C PRO A 44 -20.56 -16.02 -12.99
N ASP A 45 -21.02 -15.65 -14.18
CA ASP A 45 -21.77 -14.43 -14.40
C ASP A 45 -22.74 -14.30 -13.24
N ALA A 46 -22.51 -13.28 -12.42
CA ALA A 46 -23.29 -13.06 -11.23
C ALA A 46 -24.72 -12.81 -11.69
N VAL A 47 -25.54 -13.86 -11.67
CA VAL A 47 -26.98 -13.77 -11.73
C VAL A 47 -27.35 -12.95 -10.50
N VAL A 48 -27.59 -11.66 -10.74
CA VAL A 48 -28.12 -10.72 -9.75
C VAL A 48 -29.47 -11.29 -9.34
N ALA A 49 -29.48 -12.06 -8.24
CA ALA A 49 -30.71 -12.45 -7.60
C ALA A 49 -31.43 -11.16 -7.19
N PRO A 50 -32.69 -10.94 -7.60
CA PRO A 50 -33.43 -9.78 -7.15
C PRO A 50 -33.58 -9.87 -5.63
N VAL A 51 -33.04 -8.89 -4.93
CA VAL A 51 -33.24 -8.69 -3.50
C VAL A 51 -34.74 -8.50 -3.27
N THR A 52 -35.41 -9.54 -2.78
CA THR A 52 -36.79 -9.43 -2.28
C THR A 52 -36.73 -8.68 -0.95
N LEU A 53 -37.00 -7.38 -1.02
CA LEU A 53 -37.28 -6.54 0.14
C LEU A 53 -38.55 -7.05 0.86
N PRO A 54 -38.58 -7.11 2.19
CA PRO A 54 -39.81 -7.44 2.91
C PRO A 54 -40.85 -6.32 2.69
N GLU A 55 -42.01 -6.70 2.18
CA GLU A 55 -43.19 -5.83 2.12
C GLU A 55 -43.67 -5.54 3.54
N GLY A 56 -43.67 -4.26 3.92
CA GLY A 56 -44.24 -3.86 5.19
C GLY A 56 -44.00 -2.39 5.51
N VAL A 57 -45.12 -1.67 5.57
CA VAL A 57 -45.31 -0.37 6.23
C VAL A 57 -44.99 0.85 5.36
N GLY A 58 -46.01 1.25 4.60
CA GLY A 58 -46.11 2.61 4.11
C GLY A 58 -46.26 3.60 5.27
N SER A 59 -45.47 4.66 5.23
CA SER A 59 -45.92 5.98 5.65
C SER A 59 -45.07 7.00 4.90
N GLY A 60 -45.76 7.98 4.33
CA GLY A 60 -45.27 8.82 3.24
C GLY A 60 -43.96 9.54 3.54
N ILE A 61 -43.04 9.46 2.57
CA ILE A 61 -42.00 10.45 2.42
C ILE A 61 -41.94 10.81 0.93
N ASP A 62 -42.11 12.09 0.69
CA ASP A 62 -42.27 12.80 -0.57
C ASP A 62 -41.12 12.53 -1.56
N MET A 63 -41.47 12.05 -2.77
CA MET A 63 -40.55 11.81 -3.88
C MET A 63 -40.40 13.08 -4.72
N SER A 64 -39.45 13.94 -4.35
CA SER A 64 -38.96 14.98 -5.27
C SER A 64 -37.56 15.50 -4.96
N GLN A 65 -36.58 14.60 -4.75
CA GLN A 65 -35.18 14.99 -4.87
C GLN A 65 -34.40 13.98 -5.70
N ALA A 66 -34.06 14.42 -6.92
CA ALA A 66 -32.98 13.85 -7.69
C ALA A 66 -31.71 13.83 -6.84
N VAL A 67 -31.21 12.63 -6.52
CA VAL A 67 -29.92 12.47 -5.86
C VAL A 67 -28.85 12.80 -6.89
N ALA A 68 -28.49 14.09 -6.95
CA ALA A 68 -27.25 14.55 -7.55
C ALA A 68 -26.09 13.71 -6.98
N PRO A 69 -25.02 13.42 -7.76
CA PRO A 69 -23.84 12.80 -7.18
C PRO A 69 -23.37 13.72 -6.06
N ALA A 70 -23.42 13.21 -4.83
CA ALA A 70 -22.92 13.89 -3.66
C ALA A 70 -21.44 14.17 -3.89
N GLN A 71 -21.16 15.31 -4.49
CA GLN A 71 -19.91 16.02 -4.28
C GLN A 71 -19.91 16.28 -2.78
N ASP A 72 -19.34 15.35 -2.03
CA ASP A 72 -18.96 15.59 -0.64
C ASP A 72 -18.06 16.80 -0.69
N VAL A 73 -18.68 17.95 -0.46
CA VAL A 73 -18.03 19.25 -0.33
C VAL A 73 -16.93 19.01 0.68
N VAL A 74 -15.69 18.97 0.20
CA VAL A 74 -14.49 18.91 1.02
C VAL A 74 -14.54 20.18 1.84
N ARG A 75 -15.21 20.12 2.99
CA ARG A 75 -15.13 21.15 4.01
C ARG A 75 -13.73 20.97 4.56
N ASP A 76 -12.80 21.70 3.95
CA ASP A 76 -11.45 21.84 4.46
C ASP A 76 -11.60 22.15 5.96
N ILE A 77 -11.08 21.26 6.80
CA ILE A 77 -11.02 21.51 8.23
C ILE A 77 -9.88 22.51 8.40
N ILE A 78 -10.25 23.78 8.32
CA ILE A 78 -9.36 24.92 8.49
C ILE A 78 -9.22 25.16 10.00
N ASP A 79 -7.99 25.27 10.51
CA ASP A 79 -7.76 25.72 11.90
C ASP A 79 -8.34 27.13 12.10
N LEU A 80 -8.55 27.56 13.36
CA LEU A 80 -8.95 28.93 13.71
C LEU A 80 -8.04 30.03 13.11
N LYS A 81 -6.83 29.67 12.65
CA LYS A 81 -5.86 30.54 11.96
C LYS A 81 -5.91 30.52 10.43
N GLY A 82 -6.85 29.81 9.80
CA GLY A 82 -6.91 29.73 8.35
C GLY A 82 -5.98 28.69 7.72
N THR A 83 -5.26 27.88 8.52
CA THR A 83 -4.28 26.91 8.02
C THR A 83 -4.91 25.51 7.90
N LEU A 84 -4.70 24.82 6.78
CA LEU A 84 -5.07 23.41 6.60
C LEU A 84 -4.37 22.55 7.65
N ILE A 85 -5.12 21.83 8.50
CA ILE A 85 -4.53 20.89 9.46
C ILE A 85 -3.92 19.72 8.65
N PRO A 86 -2.57 19.56 8.59
CA PRO A 86 -1.95 18.65 7.63
C PRO A 86 -2.38 17.19 7.82
N LYS A 87 -2.63 16.78 9.07
CA LYS A 87 -3.11 15.44 9.38
C LYS A 87 -4.57 15.20 8.96
N ALA A 88 -5.43 16.23 9.00
CA ALA A 88 -6.82 16.10 8.58
C ALA A 88 -6.88 15.94 7.06
N HIS A 89 -6.12 16.76 6.34
CA HIS A 89 -6.01 16.68 4.88
C HIS A 89 -5.47 15.32 4.41
N ALA A 90 -4.41 14.81 5.05
CA ALA A 90 -3.90 13.47 4.77
C ALA A 90 -4.95 12.35 4.97
N LYS A 91 -5.84 12.48 5.97
CA LYS A 91 -6.96 11.54 6.16
C LYS A 91 -8.00 11.63 5.04
N THR A 92 -8.27 12.84 4.54
CA THR A 92 -9.17 13.05 3.40
C THR A 92 -8.64 12.35 2.15
N ILE A 93 -7.34 12.49 1.85
CA ILE A 93 -6.68 11.78 0.74
C ILE A 93 -6.85 10.27 0.87
N VAL A 94 -6.58 9.71 2.06
CA VAL A 94 -6.76 8.27 2.31
C VAL A 94 -8.20 7.85 2.07
N ARG A 95 -9.19 8.64 2.51
CA ARG A 95 -10.60 8.33 2.31
C ARG A 95 -10.99 8.37 0.83
N LEU A 96 -10.52 9.37 0.08
CA LEU A 96 -10.76 9.46 -1.37
C LEU A 96 -10.23 8.22 -2.10
N ILE A 97 -9.01 7.79 -1.76
CA ILE A 97 -8.38 6.62 -2.38
C ILE A 97 -9.07 5.34 -1.94
N ALA A 98 -9.47 5.23 -0.67
CA ALA A 98 -10.26 4.09 -0.19
C ALA A 98 -11.55 3.92 -1.01
N ASN A 99 -12.28 5.01 -1.23
CA ASN A 99 -13.50 5.00 -2.04
C ASN A 99 -13.22 4.57 -3.49
N ARG A 100 -12.12 5.02 -4.10
CA ARG A 100 -11.72 4.61 -5.46
C ARG A 100 -11.46 3.12 -5.59
N HIS A 101 -10.91 2.50 -4.54
CA HIS A 101 -10.57 1.07 -4.50
C HIS A 101 -11.68 0.19 -3.91
N GLY A 102 -12.83 0.75 -3.52
CA GLY A 102 -13.90 0.02 -2.84
C GLY A 102 -13.51 -0.51 -1.45
N LEU A 103 -12.57 0.16 -0.78
CA LEU A 103 -12.05 -0.20 0.54
C LEU A 103 -12.52 0.78 1.61
N GLN A 104 -12.41 0.39 2.88
CA GLN A 104 -12.51 1.34 3.97
C GLN A 104 -11.15 1.99 4.26
N ALA A 105 -11.15 3.23 4.76
CA ALA A 105 -9.92 3.91 5.17
C ALA A 105 -9.16 3.13 6.27
N ALA A 106 -9.88 2.38 7.11
CA ALA A 106 -9.31 1.51 8.12
C ALA A 106 -8.49 0.35 7.52
N ASP A 107 -8.84 -0.15 6.34
CA ASP A 107 -8.12 -1.23 5.68
C ASP A 107 -6.75 -0.77 5.16
N ILE A 108 -6.70 0.46 4.64
CA ILE A 108 -5.47 1.08 4.14
C ILE A 108 -4.50 1.37 5.29
N LEU A 109 -5.00 1.91 6.41
CA LEU A 109 -4.22 2.18 7.62
C LEU A 109 -3.93 0.92 8.45
N GLY A 110 -4.67 -0.16 8.22
CA GLY A 110 -4.56 -1.41 8.95
C GLY A 110 -3.36 -2.27 8.55
N ARG A 111 -3.23 -3.43 9.19
CA ARG A 111 -2.10 -4.36 9.01
C ARG A 111 -2.25 -5.30 7.81
N THR A 112 -3.44 -5.36 7.21
CA THR A 112 -3.77 -6.28 6.11
C THR A 112 -2.89 -6.04 4.87
N ARG A 113 -2.49 -7.13 4.20
CA ARG A 113 -1.56 -7.11 3.06
C ARG A 113 -2.09 -7.84 1.82
N THR A 114 -3.41 -7.85 1.63
CA THR A 114 -3.98 -8.32 0.36
C THR A 114 -3.49 -7.43 -0.79
N ALA A 115 -3.36 -7.99 -1.99
CA ALA A 115 -2.80 -7.26 -3.14
C ALA A 115 -3.54 -5.94 -3.41
N LEU A 116 -4.87 -5.97 -3.31
CA LEU A 116 -5.75 -4.81 -3.50
C LEU A 116 -5.51 -3.72 -2.42
N VAL A 117 -5.41 -4.09 -1.15
CA VAL A 117 -5.10 -3.14 -0.06
C VAL A 117 -3.69 -2.56 -0.19
N VAL A 118 -2.71 -3.37 -0.62
CA VAL A 118 -1.33 -2.91 -0.83
C VAL A 118 -1.27 -1.91 -1.99
N ALA A 119 -2.00 -2.14 -3.08
CA ALA A 119 -2.08 -1.20 -4.19
C ALA A 119 -2.67 0.14 -3.74
N ALA A 120 -3.82 0.11 -3.05
CA ALA A 120 -4.46 1.31 -2.50
C ALA A 120 -3.55 2.04 -1.50
N ARG A 121 -2.83 1.31 -0.64
CA ARG A 121 -1.86 1.90 0.30
C ARG A 121 -0.68 2.55 -0.41
N HIS A 122 -0.15 1.94 -1.46
CA HIS A 122 0.93 2.55 -2.23
C HIS A 122 0.48 3.84 -2.90
N GLU A 123 -0.73 3.86 -3.47
CA GLU A 123 -1.32 5.06 -4.07
C GLU A 123 -1.55 6.17 -3.02
N ALA A 124 -2.00 5.81 -1.82
CA ALA A 124 -2.17 6.76 -0.72
C ALA A 124 -0.84 7.34 -0.24
N ILE A 125 0.18 6.49 -0.09
CA ILE A 125 1.53 6.92 0.28
C ILE A 125 2.11 7.87 -0.79
N SER A 126 2.01 7.53 -2.07
CA SER A 126 2.53 8.37 -3.15
C SER A 126 1.80 9.71 -3.22
N SER A 127 0.48 9.73 -3.05
CA SER A 127 -0.31 10.96 -3.09
C SER A 127 0.06 11.91 -1.96
N ILE A 128 0.17 11.39 -0.73
CA ILE A 128 0.63 12.18 0.43
C ILE A 128 2.06 12.68 0.22
N TYR A 129 2.96 11.87 -0.35
CA TYR A 129 4.33 12.30 -0.63
C TYR A 129 4.40 13.44 -1.67
N VAL A 130 3.49 13.47 -2.64
CA VAL A 130 3.41 14.55 -3.64
C VAL A 130 2.81 15.82 -3.03
N GLU A 131 1.72 15.69 -2.27
CA GLU A 131 1.01 16.83 -1.69
C GLU A 131 1.71 17.47 -0.49
N PHE A 132 2.46 16.69 0.29
CA PHE A 132 3.16 17.16 1.48
C PHE A 132 4.69 17.07 1.31
N PRO A 133 5.31 17.95 0.50
CA PRO A 133 6.76 17.94 0.28
C PRO A 133 7.59 18.13 1.56
N HIS A 134 7.01 18.78 2.57
CA HIS A 134 7.67 19.06 3.84
C HIS A 134 7.63 17.88 4.83
N TRP A 135 6.93 16.79 4.52
CA TRP A 135 6.88 15.63 5.41
C TRP A 135 8.06 14.69 5.15
N SER A 136 8.75 14.30 6.22
CA SER A 136 9.77 13.26 6.15
C SER A 136 9.14 11.89 5.87
N LEU A 137 9.93 10.97 5.31
CA LEU A 137 9.51 9.59 5.10
C LEU A 137 9.09 8.91 6.42
N GLU A 138 9.78 9.22 7.52
CA GLU A 138 9.43 8.72 8.85
C GLU A 138 8.07 9.23 9.32
N LYS A 139 7.75 10.51 9.07
CA LYS A 139 6.45 11.08 9.44
C LYS A 139 5.31 10.45 8.64
N ILE A 140 5.53 10.21 7.34
CA ILE A 140 4.57 9.46 6.51
C ILE A 140 4.42 8.04 7.03
N ALA A 141 5.52 7.37 7.37
CA ALA A 141 5.51 6.01 7.89
C ALA A 141 4.75 5.90 9.22
N GLN A 142 4.95 6.86 10.13
CA GLN A 142 4.23 6.96 11.39
C GLN A 142 2.72 7.14 11.18
N PHE A 143 2.32 7.94 10.19
CA PHE A 143 0.91 8.14 9.85
C PHE A 143 0.23 6.83 9.41
N PHE A 144 0.93 5.98 8.65
CA PHE A 144 0.42 4.69 8.20
C PHE A 144 0.72 3.52 9.16
N GLY A 145 1.46 3.74 10.26
CA GLY A 145 1.88 2.66 11.16
C GLY A 145 2.83 1.64 10.52
N VAL A 146 3.63 2.06 9.54
CA VAL A 146 4.59 1.21 8.81
C VAL A 146 6.03 1.67 9.01
N HIS A 147 6.98 0.88 8.54
CA HIS A 147 8.39 1.27 8.54
C HIS A 147 8.70 2.22 7.37
N HIS A 148 9.60 3.18 7.56
CA HIS A 148 9.93 4.19 6.55
C HIS A 148 10.54 3.58 5.26
N THR A 149 11.20 2.42 5.35
CA THR A 149 11.68 1.69 4.17
C THR A 149 10.54 1.13 3.31
N SER A 150 9.39 0.77 3.90
CA SER A 150 8.19 0.39 3.16
C SER A 150 7.61 1.57 2.39
N VAL A 151 7.64 2.77 3.01
CA VAL A 151 7.22 4.02 2.36
C VAL A 151 8.14 4.34 1.18
N LEU A 152 9.46 4.25 1.37
CA LEU A 152 10.43 4.44 0.30
C LEU A 152 10.21 3.45 -0.86
N HIS A 153 9.96 2.18 -0.55
CA HIS A 153 9.66 1.17 -1.56
C HIS A 153 8.39 1.50 -2.35
N ALA A 154 7.31 1.92 -1.67
CA ALA A 154 6.07 2.33 -2.31
C ALA A 154 6.29 3.53 -3.25
N ILE A 155 6.99 4.57 -2.78
CA ILE A 155 7.27 5.78 -3.57
C ILE A 155 8.08 5.45 -4.83
N ARG A 156 9.10 4.60 -4.72
CA ARG A 156 9.90 4.15 -5.88
C ARG A 156 9.06 3.32 -6.85
N LYS A 157 8.23 2.42 -6.34
CA LYS A 157 7.34 1.59 -7.15
C LYS A 157 6.32 2.43 -7.93
N MET A 158 5.86 3.54 -7.36
CA MET A 158 4.94 4.48 -8.01
C MET A 158 5.65 5.51 -8.90
N GLY A 159 6.98 5.54 -8.94
CA GLY A 159 7.74 6.45 -9.81
C GLY A 159 7.72 7.92 -9.39
N VAL A 160 7.30 8.24 -8.15
CA VAL A 160 7.18 9.64 -7.68
C VAL A 160 8.35 10.08 -6.78
N TRP A 161 9.44 9.32 -6.74
CA TRP A 161 10.60 9.62 -5.92
C TRP A 161 11.29 10.91 -6.39
N ARG A 162 11.48 11.87 -5.47
CA ARG A 162 12.09 13.18 -5.77
C ARG A 162 13.62 13.19 -5.68
N GLY A 163 14.23 12.16 -5.10
CA GLY A 163 15.69 12.08 -5.00
C GLY A 163 16.27 11.61 -6.32
N ASP A 164 17.29 12.31 -6.82
CA ASP A 164 17.85 12.12 -8.15
C ASP A 164 18.04 10.65 -8.55
N ALA A 165 17.55 10.32 -9.74
CA ALA A 165 18.03 9.20 -10.52
C ALA A 165 19.42 9.58 -11.04
N ALA A 166 20.42 9.47 -10.18
CA ALA A 166 21.84 9.54 -10.55
C ALA A 166 22.30 8.17 -11.07
#